data_AF-A0AAN9H9G4-F1
#
_entry.id   AF-A0AAN9H9G4-F1
#
_cell.length_a   1.000
_cell.length_b   1.000
_cell.length_c   1.000
_cell.angle_alpha   90.00
_cell.angle_beta   90.00
_cell.angle_gamma   90.00
#
_symmetry.space_group_name_H-M   'P 1'
#
loop_
_entity.id
_entity.type
_entity.pdbx_description
1 polymer ?
#
loop_
_entity_poly.entity_id
_entity_poly.type
_entity_poly.pdbx_seq_one_letter_code
_entity_poly.pdbx_strand_id
1 'polypeptide(L)'
;MHGDSRLPAQASTLEELNVLDKSLNCLEEKQRLINSLSNVGGIHLKENVKRIMKLMTNEVMASFNMKGGKGKLAFSKLHLYNVVTGGILRRDFP
;
A
#
# COMPACT_ATOMS: atom_id res chain seq x y z
N MET A 1 -23.84 3.32 -4.19
CA MET A 1 -23.00 4.46 -3.73
C MET A 1 -21.61 4.24 -4.28
N HIS A 2 -21.14 5.09 -5.20
CA HIS A 2 -19.77 5.01 -5.72
C HIS A 2 -18.84 5.53 -4.62
N GLY A 3 -18.35 4.64 -3.76
CA GLY A 3 -17.32 5.01 -2.80
C GLY A 3 -16.11 5.50 -3.58
N ASP A 4 -15.69 6.74 -3.36
CA ASP A 4 -14.55 7.37 -4.02
C ASP A 4 -13.35 6.42 -4.03
N SER A 5 -13.10 5.81 -5.18
CA SER A 5 -12.00 4.90 -5.47
C SER A 5 -10.69 5.67 -5.72
N ARG A 6 -10.45 6.70 -4.90
CA ARG A 6 -9.27 7.56 -5.01
C ARG A 6 -8.19 7.00 -4.08
N LEU A 7 -7.02 6.75 -4.66
CA LEU A 7 -5.85 6.37 -3.87
C LEU A 7 -5.49 7.50 -2.88
N PRO A 8 -4.95 7.16 -1.70
CA PRO A 8 -4.46 8.16 -0.75
C PRO A 8 -3.35 9.01 -1.38
N ALA A 9 -3.13 10.20 -0.81
CA ALA A 9 -2.07 11.09 -1.26
C ALA A 9 -0.69 10.43 -1.13
N GLN A 10 0.24 10.80 -2.01
CA GLN A 10 1.62 10.35 -1.94
C GLN A 10 2.30 10.93 -0.70
N ALA A 11 2.92 10.07 0.12
CA ALA A 11 3.74 10.46 1.25
C ALA A 11 5.14 10.90 0.78
N SER A 12 5.53 12.10 1.19
CA SER A 12 6.83 12.72 0.93
C SER A 12 7.80 12.61 2.12
N THR A 13 7.27 12.32 3.31
CA THR A 13 8.05 12.11 4.54
C THR A 13 7.76 10.75 5.18
N LEU A 14 8.64 10.31 6.09
CA LEU A 14 8.42 9.07 6.85
C LEU A 14 7.23 9.21 7.82
N GLU A 15 6.99 10.41 8.33
CA GLU A 15 5.88 10.75 9.21
C GLU A 15 4.56 10.63 8.46
N GLU A 16 4.46 11.20 7.25
CA GLU A 16 3.28 11.07 6.38
C GLU A 16 3.00 9.61 6.03
N LEU A 17 4.05 8.85 5.70
CA LEU A 17 3.91 7.42 5.44
C LEU A 17 3.44 6.66 6.68
N ASN A 18 3.92 7.00 7.87
CA ASN A 18 3.50 6.38 9.12
C ASN A 18 2.03 6.70 9.47
N VAL A 19 1.58 7.92 9.18
CA VAL A 19 0.16 8.29 9.32
C VAL A 19 -0.70 7.46 8.37
N LEU A 20 -0.30 7.36 7.10
CA LEU A 20 -0.97 6.52 6.11
C LEU A 20 -0.97 5.04 6.54
N ASP A 21 0.15 4.52 7.01
CA ASP A 21 0.25 3.12 7.39
C ASP A 21 -0.61 2.79 8.61
N LYS A 22 -0.68 3.69 9.58
CA LYS A 22 -1.54 3.53 10.77
C LYS A 22 -3.02 3.59 10.44
N SER A 23 -3.44 4.38 9.45
CA SER A 23 -4.85 4.41 9.05
C SER A 23 -5.32 3.06 8.49
N LEU A 24 -4.41 2.29 7.89
CA LEU A 24 -4.67 0.93 7.38
C LEU A 24 -4.80 -0.14 8.46
N ASN A 25 -4.63 0.21 9.74
CA ASN A 25 -5.04 -0.66 10.85
C ASN A 25 -6.58 -0.73 10.97
N CYS A 26 -7.30 0.26 10.42
CA CYS A 26 -8.75 0.19 10.30
C CYS A 26 -9.13 -0.74 9.14
N LEU A 27 -9.97 -1.75 9.42
CA LEU A 27 -10.43 -2.71 8.42
C LEU A 27 -11.14 -2.02 7.24
N GLU A 28 -11.92 -0.98 7.51
CA GLU A 28 -12.65 -0.24 6.48
C GLU A 28 -11.70 0.47 5.51
N GLU A 29 -10.71 1.21 6.03
CA GLU A 29 -9.69 1.90 5.23
C GLU A 29 -8.82 0.91 4.45
N LYS A 30 -8.46 -0.21 5.08
CA LYS A 30 -7.78 -1.32 4.42
C LYS A 30 -8.60 -1.88 3.25
N GLN A 31 -9.89 -2.14 3.47
CA GLN A 31 -10.80 -2.65 2.45
C GLN A 31 -10.98 -1.62 1.31
N ARG A 32 -11.09 -0.34 1.66
CA ARG A 32 -11.21 0.76 0.70
C ARG A 32 -9.98 0.88 -0.19
N LEU A 33 -8.78 0.75 0.38
CA LEU A 33 -7.54 0.75 -0.39
C LEU A 33 -7.44 -0.49 -1.29
N ILE A 34 -7.76 -1.68 -0.78
CA ILE A 34 -7.81 -2.93 -1.57
C ILE A 34 -8.82 -2.79 -2.73
N ASN A 35 -10.00 -2.24 -2.47
CA ASN A 35 -11.03 -2.06 -3.48
C ASN A 35 -10.63 -1.00 -4.52
N SER A 36 -9.98 0.10 -4.11
CA SER A 36 -9.43 1.10 -5.02
C SER A 36 -8.32 0.53 -5.92
N LEU A 37 -7.54 -0.42 -5.41
CA LEU A 37 -6.55 -1.16 -6.19
C LEU A 37 -7.20 -2.18 -7.13
N SER A 38 -8.35 -2.75 -6.74
CA SER A 38 -9.05 -3.79 -7.51
C SER A 38 -9.99 -3.25 -8.59
N ASN A 39 -10.72 -2.16 -8.32
CA ASN A 39 -11.78 -1.62 -9.21
C ASN A 39 -11.26 -0.91 -10.46
N VAL A 40 -10.02 -0.40 -10.45
CA VAL A 40 -9.52 0.46 -11.55
C VAL A 40 -8.84 -0.38 -12.64
N GLY A 41 -9.38 -1.55 -12.96
CA GLY A 41 -8.98 -2.36 -14.11
C GLY A 41 -7.58 -3.00 -14.03
N GLY A 42 -6.95 -3.00 -12.84
CA GLY A 42 -5.63 -3.58 -12.63
C GLY A 42 -5.68 -5.11 -12.53
N ILE A 43 -5.93 -5.80 -13.64
CA ILE A 43 -5.90 -7.28 -13.73
C ILE A 43 -4.50 -7.84 -13.43
N HIS A 44 -3.47 -7.02 -13.25
CA HIS A 44 -2.08 -7.45 -13.06
C HIS A 44 -1.46 -6.96 -11.75
N LEU A 45 -0.92 -7.89 -10.96
CA LEU A 45 -0.06 -7.67 -9.78
C LEU A 45 0.90 -6.47 -9.93
N LYS A 46 1.55 -6.39 -11.11
CA LYS A 46 2.49 -5.32 -11.45
C LYS A 46 1.90 -3.92 -11.35
N GLU A 47 0.64 -3.74 -11.76
CA GLU A 47 -0.06 -2.45 -11.65
C GLU A 47 -0.32 -2.07 -10.19
N ASN A 48 -0.78 -3.03 -9.38
CA ASN A 48 -1.08 -2.79 -7.97
C ASN A 48 0.18 -2.44 -7.20
N VAL A 49 1.28 -3.16 -7.45
CA VAL A 49 2.60 -2.82 -6.90
C VAL A 49 3.03 -1.42 -7.34
N LYS A 50 2.90 -1.08 -8.62
CA LYS A 50 3.26 0.26 -9.14
C LYS A 50 2.42 1.37 -8.50
N ARG A 51 1.13 1.15 -8.25
CA ARG A 51 0.24 2.12 -7.60
C ARG A 51 0.59 2.31 -6.12
N ILE A 52 0.91 1.24 -5.40
CA ILE A 52 1.34 1.32 -4.02
C ILE A 52 2.71 2.01 -3.90
N MET A 53 3.63 1.72 -4.83
CA MET A 53 4.90 2.45 -4.90
C MET A 53 4.70 3.96 -5.13
N LYS A 54 3.69 4.36 -5.89
CA LYS A 54 3.32 5.78 -6.07
C LYS A 54 2.77 6.46 -4.81
N LEU A 55 2.44 5.70 -3.75
CA LEU A 55 2.05 6.28 -2.45
C LEU A 55 3.26 6.81 -1.66
N MET A 56 4.47 6.60 -2.15
CA MET A 56 5.71 7.08 -1.53
C MET A 56 6.55 7.82 -2.57
N THR A 57 7.29 8.84 -2.16
CA THR A 57 8.36 9.40 -2.99
C THR A 57 9.55 8.44 -3.08
N ASN A 58 10.43 8.66 -4.06
CA ASN A 58 11.67 7.87 -4.18
C ASN A 58 12.55 7.97 -2.93
N GLU A 59 12.58 9.14 -2.28
CA GLU A 59 13.33 9.38 -1.05
C GLU A 59 12.78 8.57 0.13
N VAL A 60 11.46 8.61 0.32
CA VAL A 60 10.80 7.77 1.33
C VAL A 60 11.04 6.30 1.04
N MET A 61 10.83 5.85 -0.21
CA MET A 61 11.04 4.47 -0.63
C MET A 61 12.51 4.01 -0.40
N ALA A 62 13.50 4.88 -0.62
CA ALA A 62 14.91 4.58 -0.41
C ALA A 62 15.25 4.24 1.05
N SER A 63 14.46 4.74 2.00
CA SER A 63 14.60 4.47 3.44
C SER A 63 14.17 3.06 3.84
N PHE A 64 13.51 2.31 2.95
CA PHE A 64 13.04 0.96 3.22
C PHE A 64 13.83 -0.10 2.45
N ASN A 65 13.84 -1.32 3.02
CA ASN A 65 14.05 -2.55 2.27
C ASN A 65 13.03 -3.60 2.78
N MET A 66 13.01 -4.81 2.21
CA MET A 66 12.01 -5.81 2.59
C MET A 66 12.08 -6.24 4.06
N LYS A 67 13.27 -6.45 4.64
CA LYS A 67 13.45 -7.05 5.98
C LYS A 67 13.85 -6.04 7.07
N GLY A 68 14.22 -4.82 6.69
CA GLY A 68 14.93 -3.85 7.51
C GLY A 68 16.42 -4.17 7.68
N GLY A 69 17.15 -3.29 8.37
CA GLY A 69 18.58 -3.44 8.67
C GLY A 69 19.48 -2.59 7.78
N LYS A 70 20.77 -2.47 8.16
CA LYS A 70 21.78 -1.59 7.53
C LYS A 70 21.29 -0.13 7.38
N GLY A 71 20.66 0.40 8.44
CA GLY A 71 20.11 1.76 8.45
C GLY A 71 18.78 1.93 7.71
N LYS A 72 18.17 0.85 7.19
CA LYS A 72 16.86 0.89 6.51
C LYS A 72 15.74 0.28 7.34
N LEU A 73 14.53 0.80 7.14
CA LEU A 73 13.30 0.33 7.74
C LEU A 73 12.75 -0.92 7.01
N ALA A 74 11.97 -1.73 7.70
CA ALA A 74 11.39 -2.96 7.15
C ALA A 74 10.03 -2.68 6.51
N PHE A 75 9.94 -2.78 5.18
CA PHE A 75 8.69 -2.63 4.44
C PHE A 75 7.69 -3.73 4.81
N SER A 76 8.14 -4.96 5.07
CA SER A 76 7.26 -6.08 5.44
C SER A 76 6.50 -5.88 6.77
N LYS A 77 6.91 -4.89 7.58
CA LYS A 77 6.24 -4.57 8.85
C LYS A 77 5.15 -3.51 8.70
N LEU A 78 5.04 -2.88 7.53
CA LEU A 78 4.00 -1.89 7.25
C LEU A 78 2.67 -2.61 6.96
N HIS A 79 1.56 -2.03 7.40
CA HIS A 79 0.22 -2.45 6.99
C HIS A 79 0.03 -2.33 5.47
N LEU A 80 0.73 -1.39 4.84
CA LEU A 80 0.83 -1.25 3.39
C LEU A 80 1.27 -2.57 2.72
N TYR A 81 2.23 -3.30 3.31
CA TYR A 81 2.66 -4.61 2.82
C TYR A 81 1.52 -5.63 2.85
N ASN A 82 0.73 -5.65 3.93
CA ASN A 82 -0.45 -6.52 4.04
C ASN A 82 -1.55 -6.16 3.04
N VAL A 83 -1.63 -4.91 2.61
CA VAL A 83 -2.54 -4.49 1.52
C VAL A 83 -2.01 -4.97 0.17
N VAL A 84 -0.71 -4.84 -0.10
CA VAL A 84 -0.08 -5.39 -1.30
C VAL A 84 -0.35 -6.89 -1.37
N THR A 85 -0.01 -7.65 -0.33
CA THR A 85 -0.14 -9.11 -0.32
C THR A 85 -1.59 -9.57 -0.23
N GLY A 86 -2.43 -8.90 0.56
CA GLY A 86 -3.86 -9.21 0.67
C GLY A 86 -4.64 -8.95 -0.63
N GLY A 87 -4.29 -7.90 -1.38
CA GLY A 87 -4.85 -7.66 -2.72
C GLY A 87 -4.39 -8.67 -3.78
N ILE A 88 -3.26 -9.35 -3.54
CA ILE A 88 -2.76 -10.45 -4.37
C ILE A 88 -3.48 -11.75 -4.00
N LEU A 89 -3.55 -12.08 -2.71
CA LEU A 89 -4.13 -13.31 -2.18
C LEU A 89 -5.65 -13.40 -2.35
N ARG A 90 -6.37 -12.28 -2.50
CA ARG A 90 -7.79 -12.29 -2.88
C ARG A 90 -8.05 -12.91 -4.26
N ARG A 91 -7.01 -13.17 -5.05
CA ARG A 91 -7.09 -13.86 -6.35
C ARG A 91 -7.01 -15.38 -6.25
N ASP A 92 -6.72 -15.95 -5.07
CA ASP A 92 -6.52 -17.39 -4.88
C ASP A 92 -7.69 -18.09 -4.19
N PHE A 93 -8.83 -17.42 -3.99
CA PHE A 93 -10.06 -18.09 -3.56
C PHE A 93 -10.96 -18.35 -4.78
N PRO A 94 -11.27 -19.63 -5.10
CA PRO A 94 -12.24 -19.99 -6.13
C PRO A 94 -13.65 -19.48 -5.83
#